data_AF-A0A9E4PI96-F1
#
_entry.id   AF-A0A9E4PI96-F1
#
_cell.length_a   1.000
_cell.length_b   1.000
_cell.length_c   1.000
_cell.angle_alpha   90.00
_cell.angle_beta   90.00
_cell.angle_gamma   90.00
#
_symmetry.space_group_name_H-M   'P 1'
#
loop_
_entity.id
_entity.type
_entity.pdbx_description
1 polymer ?
#
loop_
_entity_poly.entity_id
_entity_poly.type
_entity_poly.pdbx_seq_one_letter_code
_entity_poly.pdbx_strand_id
1 'polypeptide(L)'
;METKRPTEIQILETEPEQLKNVYIGRMERLLRLRSEHAAELNGQGLRLLDRAIFAAYCACRDGGAEDRARIILRKASVTLQEPVGQLELPHTESLPKTGTDG
;
A
#
# COMPACT_ATOMS: atom_id res chain seq x y z
N MET A 1 -44.85 0.11 12.30
CA MET A 1 -43.39 0.21 12.58
C MET A 1 -42.68 0.07 11.25
N GLU A 2 -42.30 1.18 10.62
CA GLU A 2 -41.57 1.16 9.36
C GLU A 2 -40.07 1.00 9.64
N THR A 3 -39.51 -0.15 9.26
CA THR A 3 -38.06 -0.36 9.26
C THR A 3 -37.47 0.40 8.09
N LYS A 4 -37.01 1.63 8.34
CA LYS A 4 -36.22 2.43 7.40
C LYS A 4 -34.92 1.67 7.13
N ARG A 5 -34.83 1.00 5.97
CA ARG A 5 -33.59 0.33 5.53
C ARG A 5 -32.45 1.36 5.57
N PRO A 6 -31.27 1.03 6.16
CA PRO A 6 -30.14 1.92 6.12
C PRO A 6 -29.82 2.17 4.65
N THR A 7 -29.83 3.45 4.28
CA THR A 7 -29.56 3.97 2.95
C THR A 7 -28.40 3.21 2.32
N GLU A 8 -28.66 2.59 1.16
CA GLU A 8 -27.64 2.06 0.28
C GLU A 8 -26.46 3.03 0.26
N ILE A 9 -25.28 2.54 0.63
CA ILE A 9 -24.05 3.31 0.56
C ILE A 9 -23.91 3.67 -0.91
N GLN A 10 -24.30 4.89 -1.26
CA GLN A 10 -23.98 5.47 -2.55
C GLN A 10 -22.46 5.56 -2.55
N ILE A 11 -21.82 4.57 -3.16
CA ILE A 11 -20.41 4.62 -3.51
C ILE A 11 -20.36 5.74 -4.53
N LEU A 12 -20.21 6.97 -4.01
CA LEU A 12 -20.14 8.18 -4.77
C LEU A 12 -19.11 7.92 -5.86
N GLU A 13 -19.55 7.92 -7.12
CA GLU A 13 -18.68 7.82 -8.29
C GLU A 13 -17.65 8.95 -8.14
N THR A 14 -16.50 8.60 -7.57
CA THR A 14 -15.51 9.60 -7.22
C THR A 14 -14.84 9.94 -8.53
N GLU A 15 -15.03 11.19 -8.97
CA GLU A 15 -14.38 11.70 -10.18
C GLU A 15 -12.90 11.30 -10.17
N PRO A 16 -12.35 10.79 -11.28
CA PRO A 16 -11.03 10.16 -11.30
C PRO A 16 -9.93 11.10 -10.77
N GLU A 17 -10.06 12.41 -10.99
CA GLU A 17 -9.12 13.40 -10.45
C GLU A 17 -9.23 13.60 -8.92
N GLN A 18 -10.43 13.50 -8.35
CA GLN A 18 -10.61 13.57 -6.89
C GLN A 18 -9.96 12.37 -6.21
N LEU A 19 -10.12 11.19 -6.81
CA LEU A 19 -9.49 9.97 -6.32
C LEU A 19 -7.96 10.05 -6.38
N LYS A 20 -7.41 10.57 -7.48
CA LYS A 20 -5.96 10.85 -7.61
C LYS A 20 -5.47 11.79 -6.50
N ASN A 21 -6.22 12.86 -6.22
CA ASN A 21 -5.85 13.81 -5.15
C ASN A 21 -5.87 13.16 -3.76
N VAL A 22 -6.81 12.25 -3.50
CA VAL A 22 -6.86 11.47 -2.24
C VAL A 22 -5.60 10.61 -2.09
N TYR A 23 -5.20 9.88 -3.13
CA TYR A 23 -4.00 9.05 -3.08
C TYR A 23 -2.72 9.88 -2.88
N ILE A 24 -2.61 11.01 -3.58
CA ILE A 24 -1.49 11.93 -3.44
C ILE A 24 -1.44 12.51 -2.02
N GLY A 25 -2.55 13.03 -1.49
CA GLY A 25 -2.58 13.60 -0.14
C GLY A 25 -2.23 12.56 0.95
N ARG A 26 -2.66 11.31 0.78
CA ARG A 26 -2.26 10.21 1.67
C ARG A 26 -0.76 9.97 1.62
N MET A 27 -0.18 9.96 0.43
CA MET A 27 1.25 9.75 0.23
C MET A 27 2.10 10.87 0.86
N GLU A 28 1.71 12.13 0.66
CA GLU A 28 2.37 13.30 1.27
C GLU A 28 2.34 13.24 2.79
N ARG A 29 1.19 12.87 3.38
CA ARG A 29 1.07 12.73 4.84
C ARG A 29 2.01 11.65 5.39
N LEU A 30 2.14 10.52 4.70
CA LEU A 30 3.04 9.44 5.14
C LEU A 30 4.52 9.85 5.04
N LEU A 31 4.89 10.56 3.96
CA LEU A 31 6.25 11.10 3.81
C LEU A 31 6.57 12.10 4.92
N ARG A 32 5.62 12.98 5.24
CA ARG A 32 5.75 13.94 6.34
C ARG A 32 5.93 13.25 7.69
N LEU A 33 5.10 12.25 8.02
CA LEU A 33 5.25 11.45 9.24
C LEU A 33 6.62 10.78 9.32
N ARG A 34 7.11 10.24 8.21
CA ARG A 34 8.44 9.64 8.14
C ARG A 34 9.54 10.66 8.42
N SER A 35 9.46 11.86 7.87
CA SER A 35 10.47 12.90 8.12
C SER A 35 10.41 13.47 9.53
N GLU A 36 9.21 13.70 10.07
CA GLU A 36 9.02 14.35 11.38
C GLU A 36 9.41 13.41 12.52
N HIS A 37 9.12 12.11 12.41
CA HIS A 37 9.36 11.14 13.48
C HIS A 37 10.56 10.23 13.21
N ALA A 38 11.41 10.54 12.23
CA ALA A 38 12.53 9.67 11.86
C ALA A 38 13.48 9.36 13.03
N ALA A 39 13.71 10.35 13.89
CA ALA A 39 14.61 10.25 15.03
C ALA A 39 14.00 9.52 16.24
N GLU A 40 12.66 9.46 16.31
CA GLU A 40 11.91 8.88 17.42
C GLU A 40 11.51 7.42 17.16
N LEU A 41 11.40 7.06 15.88
CA LEU A 41 11.04 5.71 15.47
C LEU A 41 12.26 4.78 15.44
N ASN A 42 12.06 3.57 15.94
CA ASN A 42 13.01 2.49 15.72
C ASN A 42 12.99 2.03 14.26
N GLY A 43 13.97 1.20 13.87
CA GLY A 43 14.10 0.72 12.49
C GLY A 43 12.88 -0.07 11.98
N GLN A 44 12.10 -0.72 12.85
CA GLN A 44 10.87 -1.40 12.44
C GLN A 44 9.76 -0.41 12.10
N GLY A 45 9.60 0.66 12.89
CA GLY A 45 8.65 1.74 12.63
C GLY A 45 8.95 2.45 11.31
N LEU A 46 10.23 2.72 11.03
CA LEU A 46 10.66 3.29 9.75
C LEU A 46 10.32 2.37 8.57
N ARG A 47 10.61 1.07 8.67
CA ARG A 47 10.27 0.10 7.61
C ARG A 47 8.76 -0.01 7.37
N LEU A 48 7.96 0.08 8.42
CA LEU A 48 6.50 0.07 8.29
C LEU A 48 6.00 1.30 7.53
N LEU A 49 6.56 2.48 7.84
CA LEU A 49 6.28 3.71 7.08
C LEU A 49 6.73 3.60 5.63
N ASP A 50 7.93 3.07 5.37
CA ASP A 50 8.43 2.85 4.00
C ASP A 50 7.48 1.93 3.21
N ARG A 51 6.99 0.84 3.82
CA ARG A 51 6.00 -0.07 3.22
C ARG A 51 4.68 0.64 2.93
N ALA A 52 4.21 1.48 3.86
CA ALA A 52 2.98 2.23 3.70
C ALA A 52 3.08 3.29 2.58
N ILE A 53 4.23 3.98 2.48
CA ILE A 53 4.51 4.94 1.42
C ILE A 53 4.56 4.21 0.08
N PHE A 54 5.22 3.05 0.00
CA PHE A 54 5.26 2.25 -1.22
C PHE A 54 3.85 1.81 -1.66
N ALA A 55 3.00 1.33 -0.73
CA ALA A 55 1.62 0.97 -1.04
C ALA A 55 0.80 2.18 -1.54
N ALA A 56 1.00 3.37 -0.95
CA ALA A 56 0.37 4.60 -1.41
C ALA A 56 0.87 5.02 -2.80
N TYR A 57 2.16 4.84 -3.10
CA TYR A 57 2.72 5.06 -4.43
C TYR A 57 2.08 4.11 -5.45
N CYS A 58 1.93 2.81 -5.15
CA CYS A 58 1.22 1.87 -6.03
C CYS A 58 -0.22 2.32 -6.30
N ALA A 59 -0.96 2.77 -5.27
CA ALA A 59 -2.31 3.32 -5.46
C ALA A 59 -2.31 4.57 -6.36
N CYS A 60 -1.30 5.46 -6.23
CA CYS A 60 -1.15 6.59 -7.15
C CYS A 60 -0.87 6.13 -8.58
N ARG A 61 0.02 5.14 -8.77
CA ARG A 61 0.36 4.58 -10.09
C ARG A 61 -0.86 3.94 -10.75
N ASP A 62 -1.53 3.05 -10.03
CA ASP A 62 -2.67 2.30 -10.53
C ASP A 62 -3.87 3.23 -10.79
N GLY A 63 -3.95 4.37 -10.07
CA GLY A 63 -4.89 5.46 -10.33
C GLY A 63 -4.45 6.49 -11.39
N GLY A 64 -3.33 6.29 -12.08
CA GLY A 64 -2.86 7.17 -13.17
C GLY A 64 -2.26 8.51 -12.70
N ALA A 65 -1.80 8.61 -11.45
CA ALA A 65 -1.13 9.77 -10.86
C ALA A 65 0.39 9.53 -10.61
N GLU A 66 1.00 8.60 -11.35
CA GLU A 66 2.39 8.18 -11.15
C GLU A 66 3.39 9.35 -11.24
N ASP A 67 3.26 10.21 -12.25
CA ASP A 67 4.19 11.33 -12.46
C ASP A 67 4.20 12.29 -11.27
N ARG A 68 3.01 12.62 -10.75
CA ARG A 68 2.86 13.45 -9.55
C ARG A 68 3.49 12.77 -8.34
N ALA A 69 3.25 11.48 -8.15
CA ALA A 69 3.84 10.72 -7.05
C ALA A 69 5.38 10.66 -7.13
N ARG A 70 5.96 10.49 -8.33
CA ARG A 70 7.42 10.51 -8.56
C ARG A 70 8.05 11.88 -8.26
N ILE A 71 7.34 12.98 -8.54
CA ILE A 71 7.80 14.33 -8.17
C ILE A 71 7.86 14.47 -6.65
N ILE A 72 6.83 13.99 -5.95
CA ILE A 72 6.74 14.07 -4.48
C ILE A 72 7.84 13.23 -3.82
N LEU A 73 8.08 12.00 -4.28
CA LEU A 73 9.16 11.16 -3.76
C LEU A 73 10.54 11.81 -3.90
N ARG A 74 10.81 12.40 -5.08
CA ARG A 74 12.06 13.13 -5.33
C ARG A 74 12.24 14.31 -4.38
N LYS A 75 11.17 15.07 -4.11
CA LYS A 75 11.21 16.19 -3.15
C LYS A 75 11.47 15.74 -1.72
N ALA A 76 10.96 14.56 -1.34
CA ALA A 76 11.13 14.01 0.00
C ALA A 76 12.49 13.33 0.21
N SER A 77 13.32 13.19 -0.84
CA SER A 77 14.58 12.43 -0.81
C SER A 77 14.43 11.00 -0.28
N VAL A 78 13.21 10.42 -0.38
CA VAL A 78 12.94 9.05 0.05
C VAL A 78 13.26 8.13 -1.12
N THR A 79 14.27 7.28 -0.92
CA THR A 79 14.46 6.13 -1.80
C THR A 79 13.52 5.04 -1.33
N LEU A 80 12.51 4.71 -2.14
CA LEU A 80 11.67 3.56 -1.86
C LEU A 80 12.53 2.32 -1.95
N GLN A 81 12.78 1.66 -0.82
CA GLN A 81 13.24 0.27 -0.89
C GLN A 81 12.06 -0.56 -1.39
N GLU A 82 12.24 -1.23 -2.53
CA GLU A 82 11.36 -2.33 -2.89
C GLU A 82 11.35 -3.33 -1.72
N PRO A 83 10.21 -3.94 -1.40
CA PRO A 83 10.17 -4.95 -0.35
C PRO A 83 11.08 -6.12 -0.74
N VAL A 84 12.29 -6.15 -0.18
CA VAL A 84 13.14 -7.33 -0.18
C VAL A 84 12.49 -8.31 0.80
N GLY A 85 11.61 -9.14 0.28
CA GLY A 85 10.81 -10.05 1.06
C GLY A 85 9.87 -10.83 0.15
N GLN A 86 10.42 -11.85 -0.50
CA GLN A 86 9.66 -12.99 -0.99
C GLN A 86 8.63 -13.36 0.07
N LEU A 87 7.35 -13.22 -0.27
CA LEU A 87 6.34 -14.14 0.24
C LEU A 87 6.72 -15.51 -0.36
N GLU A 88 7.67 -16.21 0.27
CA GLU A 88 7.76 -17.65 0.08
C GLU A 88 6.47 -18.20 0.69
N LEU A 89 5.47 -18.36 -0.17
CA LEU A 89 4.36 -19.25 0.10
C LEU A 89 5.01 -20.61 0.41
N PRO A 90 4.68 -21.26 1.54
CA PRO A 90 5.21 -22.57 1.83
C PRO A 90 4.88 -23.47 0.64
N HIS A 91 5.93 -24.01 0.01
CA HIS A 91 5.81 -25.05 -0.98
C HIS A 91 4.90 -26.11 -0.37
N THR A 92 3.75 -26.33 -1.00
CA THR A 92 2.88 -27.44 -0.67
C THR A 92 3.73 -28.70 -0.79
N GLU A 93 3.94 -29.38 0.34
CA GLU A 93 4.62 -30.65 0.39
C GLU A 93 4.01 -31.58 -0.66
N SER A 94 4.88 -31.96 -1.60
CA SER A 94 4.61 -32.99 -2.58
C SER A 94 4.37 -34.31 -1.83
N LEU A 95 3.14 -34.82 -1.89
CA LEU A 95 2.79 -36.16 -1.43
C LEU A 95 3.76 -37.19 -2.05
N PRO A 96 4.45 -38.03 -1.25
CA PRO A 96 5.23 -39.12 -1.80
C PRO A 96 4.29 -40.16 -2.42
N LYS A 97 4.52 -40.49 -3.70
CA LYS A 97 3.95 -41.69 -4.33
C LYS A 97 4.53 -42.92 -3.63
N THR A 98 3.80 -43.52 -2.70
CA THR A 98 4.10 -44.89 -2.29
C THR A 98 3.60 -45.81 -3.39
N GLY A 99 4.50 -46.12 -4.31
CA GLY A 99 4.46 -47.41 -4.99
C GLY A 99 4.78 -48.47 -3.95
N THR A 100 3.87 -49.43 -3.79
CA THR A 100 4.17 -50.68 -3.11
C THR A 100 3.86 -51.77 -4.11
N ASP A 101 4.93 -52.31 -4.69
CA ASP A 101 4.97 -53.65 -5.27
C ASP A 101 4.56 -54.68 -4.21
N GLY A 102 3.80 -55.69 -4.65
CA GLY A 102 3.34 -56.83 -3.85
C GLY A 102 2.32 -57.65 -4.60
#